data_AF-A0A1V4B226-F1
#
_entry.id   AF-A0A1V4B226-F1
#
_cell.length_a   1.000
_cell.length_b   1.000
_cell.length_c   1.000
_cell.angle_alpha   90.00
_cell.angle_beta   90.00
_cell.angle_gamma   90.00
#
_symmetry.space_group_name_H-M   'P 1'
#
loop_
_entity.id
_entity.type
_entity.pdbx_description
1 polymer ?
#
loop_
_entity_poly.entity_id
_entity_poly.type
_entity_poly.pdbx_seq_one_letter_code
_entity_poly.pdbx_strand_id
1 'polypeptide(L)' 'MIFWEKHEETDKVWWKRDTDVIGEMIFSFDKKEEFNLWTDYPHKLTAEQKMIFDKENSYFAQGLENR' A
#
# COMPACT_ATOMS: atom_id res chain seq x y z
N MET A 1 -15.19 -11.42 -1.82
CA MET A 1 -14.76 -11.57 -0.39
C MET A 1 -13.61 -10.63 -0.14
N ILE A 2 -13.68 -9.85 0.94
CA ILE A 2 -12.65 -8.87 1.30
C ILE A 2 -11.87 -9.34 2.52
N PHE A 3 -10.54 -9.30 2.44
CA PHE A 3 -9.66 -9.54 3.59
C PHE A 3 -8.40 -8.67 3.51
N TRP A 4 -7.70 -8.57 4.63
CA TRP A 4 -6.45 -7.83 4.77
C TRP A 4 -5.31 -8.81 4.96
N GLU A 5 -4.25 -8.64 4.17
CA GLU A 5 -3.01 -9.42 4.28
C GLU A 5 -1.81 -8.50 4.34
N LYS A 6 -0.68 -9.02 4.79
CA LYS A 6 0.62 -8.34 4.80
C LYS A 6 1.68 -9.35 4.42
N HIS A 7 2.80 -8.87 3.88
CA HIS A 7 3.85 -9.76 3.38
C HIS A 7 4.57 -10.45 4.54
N GLU A 8 5.01 -9.67 5.54
CA GLU A 8 5.59 -10.17 6.78
C GLU A 8 4.73 -9.79 8.00
N GLU A 9 4.83 -10.55 9.11
CA GLU A 9 4.10 -10.21 10.33
C GLU A 9 4.56 -8.89 10.96
N THR A 10 5.83 -8.51 10.76
CA THR A 10 6.39 -7.25 11.26
C THR A 10 6.04 -6.03 10.41
N ASP A 11 5.47 -6.23 9.23
CA ASP A 11 5.10 -5.14 8.34
C ASP A 11 3.93 -4.34 8.90
N LYS A 12 3.97 -3.04 8.61
CA LYS A 12 2.90 -2.09 8.93
C LYS A 12 1.93 -1.91 7.77
N VAL A 13 2.36 -2.16 6.53
CA VAL A 13 1.51 -2.07 5.34
C VAL A 13 0.65 -3.31 5.20
N TRP A 14 -0.67 -3.10 5.16
CA TRP A 14 -1.68 -4.09 4.85
C TRP A 14 -2.20 -3.89 3.44
N TRP A 15 -2.31 -4.96 2.68
CA TRP A 15 -2.95 -5.01 1.36
C TRP A 15 -4.37 -5.51 1.49
N LYS A 16 -5.31 -4.78 0.87
CA LYS A 16 -6.69 -5.21 0.75
C LYS A 16 -6.80 -6.17 -0.42
N ARG A 17 -7.35 -7.35 -0.18
CA ARG A 17 -7.71 -8.31 -1.21
C ARG A 17 -9.21 -8.34 -1.32
N ASP A 18 -9.71 -7.93 -2.48
CA ASP A 18 -11.09 -8.15 -2.88
C ASP A 18 -11.11 -9.15 -4.04
N THR A 19 -11.76 -10.29 -3.84
CA THR A 19 -11.87 -11.31 -4.90
C THR A 19 -12.81 -10.89 -6.03
N ASP A 20 -13.63 -9.86 -5.81
CA ASP A 20 -14.66 -9.42 -6.73
C ASP A 20 -14.17 -8.26 -7.64
N VAL A 21 -12.93 -7.76 -7.39
CA VAL A 21 -12.33 -6.64 -8.10
C VAL A 21 -10.94 -7.02 -8.62
N ILE A 22 -10.63 -6.65 -9.87
CA ILE A 22 -9.34 -6.92 -10.52
C ILE A 22 -8.61 -5.60 -10.79
N GLY A 23 -7.33 -5.53 -10.42
CA GLY A 23 -6.43 -4.42 -10.77
C GLY A 23 -6.34 -3.31 -9.72
N GLU A 24 -7.23 -3.30 -8.72
CA GLU A 24 -7.10 -2.40 -7.59
C GLU A 24 -5.95 -2.81 -6.68
N MET A 25 -5.07 -1.86 -6.38
CA MET A 25 -3.94 -2.02 -5.46
C MET A 25 -4.16 -1.12 -4.27
N ILE A 26 -5.02 -1.57 -3.35
CA ILE A 26 -5.37 -0.83 -2.15
C ILE A 26 -4.53 -1.31 -0.97
N PHE A 27 -3.95 -0.34 -0.24
CA PHE A 27 -3.19 -0.61 0.97
C PHE A 27 -3.59 0.33 2.11
N SER A 28 -3.20 -0.04 3.33
CA SER A 28 -3.47 0.71 4.54
C SER A 28 -2.41 0.46 5.60
N PHE A 29 -2.17 1.42 6.50
CA PHE A 29 -1.28 1.24 7.65
C PHE A 29 -2.02 0.78 8.91
N ASP A 30 -3.34 0.96 8.96
CA ASP A 30 -4.17 0.69 10.15
C ASP A 30 -5.50 -0.04 9.84
N LYS A 31 -5.75 -0.36 8.56
CA LYS A 31 -6.97 -0.95 8.00
C LYS A 31 -8.22 -0.08 8.12
N LYS A 32 -8.06 1.21 8.41
CA LYS A 32 -9.15 2.20 8.46
C LYS A 32 -9.02 3.21 7.33
N GLU A 33 -7.82 3.76 7.15
CA GLU A 33 -7.52 4.67 6.05
C GLU A 33 -6.97 3.88 4.86
N GLU A 34 -7.64 3.94 3.72
CA GLU A 34 -7.28 3.20 2.51
C GLU A 34 -6.60 4.13 1.51
N PHE A 35 -5.52 3.64 0.89
CA PHE A 35 -4.79 4.32 -0.16
C PHE A 35 -4.74 3.44 -1.40
N ASN A 36 -4.88 4.05 -2.58
CA ASN A 36 -4.66 3.37 -3.84
C ASN A 36 -3.23 3.63 -4.35
N LEU A 37 -2.46 2.57 -4.61
CA LEU A 37 -1.07 2.66 -5.08
C LEU A 37 -0.93 3.52 -6.35
N TRP A 38 -1.92 3.50 -7.24
CA TRP A 38 -1.80 4.15 -8.54
C TRP A 38 -2.20 5.62 -8.52
N THR A 39 -3.10 6.02 -7.63
CA THR A 39 -3.67 7.38 -7.61
C THR A 39 -3.22 8.20 -6.41
N ASP A 40 -2.86 7.55 -5.30
CA ASP A 40 -2.61 8.21 -4.02
C ASP A 40 -1.13 8.22 -3.66
N TYR A 41 -0.39 7.17 -4.04
CA TYR A 41 1.06 7.12 -3.83
C TYR A 41 1.81 7.91 -4.90
N PRO A 42 2.82 8.72 -4.53
CA PRO A 42 3.26 9.01 -3.16
C PRO A 42 2.55 10.21 -2.52
N HIS A 43 1.79 11.00 -3.27
CA HIS A 43 1.44 12.38 -2.90
C HIS A 43 0.44 12.54 -1.74
N LYS A 44 -0.43 11.56 -1.50
CA LYS A 44 -1.38 11.60 -0.39
C LYS A 44 -0.82 11.07 0.93
N LEU A 45 0.37 10.48 0.90
CA LEU A 45 1.00 9.92 2.09
C LEU A 45 1.74 11.04 2.84
N THR A 46 1.72 10.97 4.17
CA THR A 46 2.68 11.71 4.98
C THR A 46 4.11 11.21 4.72
N ALA A 47 5.12 12.02 5.04
CA ALA A 47 6.53 11.64 4.88
C ALA A 47 6.87 10.34 5.64
N GLU A 48 6.30 10.15 6.84
CA GLU A 48 6.49 8.93 7.62
C GLU A 48 5.84 7.71 6.96
N GLN A 49 4.58 7.83 6.52
CA GLN A 49 3.89 6.75 5.81
C GLN A 49 4.62 6.36 4.53
N LYS A 50 5.09 7.33 3.75
CA LYS A 50 5.90 7.07 2.54
C LYS A 50 7.17 6.31 2.89
N MET A 51 7.91 6.74 3.90
CA MET A 51 9.15 6.07 4.32
C MET A 51 8.90 4.62 4.77
N ILE A 52 7.82 4.37 5.51
CA ILE A 52 7.42 3.00 5.91
C ILE A 52 7.09 2.17 4.67
N PHE A 53 6.25 2.70 3.78
CA PHE A 53 5.86 2.01 2.55
C PHE A 53 7.08 1.69 1.69
N ASP A 54 7.96 2.66 1.43
CA ASP A 54 9.15 2.48 0.59
C ASP A 54 10.10 1.43 1.14
N LYS A 55 10.22 1.35 2.46
CA LYS A 55 11.05 0.36 3.14
C LYS A 55 10.49 -1.05 2.99
N GLU A 56 9.19 -1.23 3.21
CA GLU A 56 8.53 -2.54 3.17
C GLU A 56 8.24 -3.00 1.73
N ASN A 57 8.03 -2.05 0.81
CA ASN A 57 7.58 -2.28 -0.57
C ASN A 57 8.56 -1.67 -1.58
N SER A 58 9.86 -1.89 -1.35
CA SER A 58 10.95 -1.29 -2.13
C SER A 58 10.87 -1.51 -3.65
N TYR A 59 10.34 -2.65 -4.09
CA TYR A 59 10.08 -2.91 -5.51
C TYR A 59 9.11 -1.89 -6.13
N PHE A 60 7.99 -1.62 -5.44
CA PHE A 60 7.01 -0.64 -5.91
C PHE A 60 7.55 0.79 -5.82
N ALA A 61 8.26 1.13 -4.74
CA ALA A 61 8.85 2.44 -4.57
C ALA A 61 9.85 2.78 -5.69
N GLN A 62 10.74 1.85 -6.05
CA GLN A 62 11.69 2.04 -7.15
C GLN A 62 10.98 2.17 -8.51
N GLY A 63 9.92 1.39 -8.74
CA GLY A 63 9.15 1.44 -9.99
C GLY A 63 8.30 2.70 -10.15
N LEU A 64 7.94 3.37 -9.05
CA LEU A 64 7.03 4.53 -9.02
C LEU A 64 7.75 5.85 -8.68
N GLU A 65 9.07 5.82 -8.45
CA GLU A 65 9.86 7.00 -8.05
C GLU A 65 9.77 8.18 -9.03
N ASN A 66 9.53 7.90 -10.31
CA ASN A 66 9.46 8.90 -11.38
C ASN A 66 8.02 9.19 -11.87
N ARG A 67 7.00 8.83 -11.08
CA ARG A 67 5.59 8.96 -11.47
C ARG A 67 4.92 10.22 -10.94
#